data_AF-A0A918V0G2-F1
#
_entry.id   AF-A0A918V0G2-F1
#
_cell.length_a   1.000
_cell.length_b   1.000
_cell.length_c   1.000
_cell.angle_alpha   90.00
_cell.angle_beta   90.00
_cell.angle_gamma   90.00
#
_symmetry.space_group_name_H-M   'P 1'
#
loop_
_entity.id
_entity.type
_entity.pdbx_description
1 polymer ?
#
loop_
_entity_poly.entity_id
_entity_poly.type
_entity_poly.pdbx_seq_one_letter_code
_entity_poly.pdbx_strand_id
1 'polypeptide(L)'
;MAQNVQPPAPDSATPAPAPYPAPAPYSAPAPAPARGGNIGLGIAAAVVAALVAAGAYGAIMNAIDRQVGYAAVGVGLLVGLAAGKVGGRNPVLPVVSVVLSVAAVYLGQLFFIALALSDVAHIALADVLSDPGIGGLNDIWKEASEVMDYLFLAIGGFVAFGAAKKVGD
;
A
#
# COMPACT_ATOMS: atom_id res chain seq x y z
N MET A 1 37.70 -71.01 -66.68
CA MET A 1 37.54 -70.54 -65.29
C MET A 1 37.69 -69.02 -65.34
N ALA A 2 36.57 -68.28 -65.32
CA ALA A 2 36.58 -66.83 -65.42
C ALA A 2 36.69 -66.23 -64.02
N GLN A 3 37.77 -65.49 -63.77
CA GLN A 3 38.07 -64.86 -62.49
C GLN A 3 37.34 -63.51 -62.45
N ASN A 4 36.33 -63.41 -61.59
CA ASN A 4 35.54 -62.19 -61.44
C ASN A 4 36.37 -61.16 -60.65
N VAL A 5 36.91 -60.14 -61.34
CA VAL A 5 37.66 -59.05 -60.69
C VAL A 5 36.66 -57.99 -60.27
N GLN A 6 36.42 -57.87 -58.97
CA GLN A 6 35.56 -56.83 -58.41
C GLN A 6 36.39 -55.56 -58.14
N PRO A 7 36.00 -54.38 -58.65
CA PRO A 7 36.72 -53.13 -58.40
C PRO A 7 36.66 -52.74 -56.90
N PRO A 8 37.68 -52.03 -56.36
CA PRO A 8 37.63 -51.51 -55.00
C PRO A 8 36.52 -50.46 -54.87
N ALA A 9 35.75 -50.53 -53.77
CA ALA A 9 34.75 -49.52 -53.44
C ALA A 9 35.42 -48.19 -53.01
N PRO A 10 34.84 -47.02 -53.33
CA PRO A 10 35.44 -45.74 -52.98
C PRO A 10 35.34 -45.44 -51.47
N ASP A 11 36.47 -45.12 -50.86
CA ASP A 11 36.59 -44.69 -49.46
C ASP A 11 35.88 -43.34 -49.27
N SER A 12 34.64 -43.39 -48.81
CA SER A 12 33.84 -42.21 -48.45
C SER A 12 33.89 -42.01 -46.94
N ALA A 13 35.06 -41.60 -46.43
CA ALA A 13 35.23 -41.18 -45.04
C ALA A 13 35.30 -39.66 -44.97
N THR A 14 34.15 -38.98 -45.06
CA THR A 14 34.03 -37.59 -44.60
C THR A 14 33.73 -37.58 -43.09
N PRO A 15 34.44 -36.79 -42.28
CA PRO A 15 34.15 -36.67 -40.84
C PRO A 15 32.75 -36.09 -40.63
N ALA A 16 31.96 -36.69 -39.76
CA ALA A 16 30.66 -36.16 -39.36
C ALA A 16 30.83 -34.81 -38.63
N PRO A 17 29.98 -33.79 -38.89
CA PRO A 17 30.06 -32.51 -38.19
C PRO A 17 29.83 -32.67 -36.69
N ALA A 18 30.64 -31.97 -35.89
CA ALA A 18 30.56 -32.00 -34.43
C ALA A 18 29.19 -31.47 -33.93
N PRO A 19 28.59 -32.08 -32.89
CA PRO A 19 27.32 -31.61 -32.33
C PRO A 19 27.42 -30.18 -31.82
N TYR A 20 26.43 -29.34 -32.14
CA TYR A 20 26.29 -28.00 -31.59
C TYR A 20 26.16 -28.07 -30.05
N PRO A 21 26.81 -27.18 -29.28
CA PRO A 21 26.66 -27.14 -27.83
C PRO A 21 25.21 -26.82 -27.46
N ALA A 22 24.64 -27.61 -26.55
CA ALA A 22 23.28 -27.40 -26.05
C ALA A 22 23.19 -26.07 -25.29
N PRO A 23 22.11 -25.29 -25.47
CA PRO A 23 21.91 -24.05 -24.73
C PRO A 23 21.84 -24.33 -23.23
N ALA A 24 22.60 -23.55 -22.44
CA ALA A 24 22.65 -23.68 -20.99
C ALA A 24 21.24 -23.50 -20.40
N PRO A 25 20.83 -24.33 -19.42
CA PRO A 25 19.53 -24.19 -18.78
C PRO A 25 19.40 -22.83 -18.10
N TYR A 26 18.31 -22.12 -18.40
CA TYR A 26 17.97 -20.85 -17.74
C TYR A 26 17.72 -21.13 -16.26
N SER A 27 18.61 -20.65 -15.39
CA SER A 27 18.40 -20.70 -13.95
C SER A 27 17.44 -19.58 -13.54
N ALA A 28 16.36 -19.92 -12.84
CA ALA A 28 15.46 -18.92 -12.28
C ALA A 28 16.24 -18.02 -11.29
N PRO A 29 15.98 -16.70 -11.26
CA PRO A 29 16.60 -15.80 -10.29
C PRO A 29 16.36 -16.29 -8.86
N ALA A 30 17.39 -16.22 -8.02
CA ALA A 30 17.29 -16.59 -6.61
C ALA A 30 16.16 -15.77 -5.92
N PRO A 31 15.33 -16.40 -5.06
CA PRO A 31 14.30 -15.67 -4.32
C PRO A 31 14.91 -14.53 -3.51
N ALA A 32 14.31 -13.35 -3.57
CA ALA A 32 14.78 -12.20 -2.81
C ALA A 32 14.81 -12.53 -1.30
N PRO A 33 15.78 -11.99 -0.53
CA PRO A 33 15.85 -12.20 0.91
C PRO A 33 14.54 -11.79 1.57
N ALA A 34 13.98 -12.65 2.43
CA ALA A 34 12.80 -12.29 3.21
C ALA A 34 13.15 -11.08 4.10
N ARG A 35 12.48 -9.94 3.89
CA ARG A 35 12.58 -8.80 4.80
C ARG A 35 11.98 -9.19 6.15
N GLY A 36 12.85 -9.44 7.12
CA GLY A 36 12.47 -9.57 8.52
C GLY A 36 11.92 -8.25 9.05
N GLY A 37 10.81 -8.32 9.79
CA GLY A 37 10.20 -7.16 10.45
C GLY A 37 9.47 -7.60 11.71
N ASN A 38 9.15 -6.62 12.57
CA ASN A 38 8.42 -6.87 13.79
C ASN A 38 7.00 -6.32 13.65
N ILE A 39 6.03 -7.23 13.61
CA ILE A 39 4.61 -6.93 13.42
C ILE A 39 4.13 -5.89 14.43
N GLY A 40 4.49 -6.03 15.71
CA GLY A 40 4.08 -5.13 16.77
C GLY A 40 4.61 -3.71 16.55
N LEU A 41 5.88 -3.58 16.14
CA LEU A 41 6.46 -2.28 15.79
C LEU A 41 5.84 -1.71 14.50
N GLY A 42 5.49 -2.57 13.54
CA GLY A 42 4.78 -2.17 12.33
C GLY A 42 3.41 -1.56 12.63
N ILE A 43 2.63 -2.21 13.49
CA ILE A 43 1.33 -1.71 13.94
C ILE A 43 1.51 -0.39 14.71
N ALA A 44 2.47 -0.32 15.64
CA ALA A 44 2.73 0.90 16.39
C ALA A 44 3.12 2.07 15.47
N ALA A 45 4.00 1.84 14.49
CA ALA A 45 4.38 2.85 13.51
C ALA A 45 3.18 3.30 12.66
N ALA A 46 2.32 2.37 12.26
CA ALA A 46 1.10 2.67 11.51
C ALA A 46 0.10 3.50 12.31
N VAL A 47 -0.06 3.22 13.61
CA VAL A 47 -0.93 3.99 14.51
C VAL A 47 -0.40 5.42 14.67
N VAL A 48 0.90 5.60 14.89
CA VAL A 48 1.49 6.94 14.98
C VAL A 48 1.31 7.70 13.68
N ALA A 49 1.60 7.06 12.54
CA ALA A 49 1.39 7.66 11.22
C ALA A 49 -0.08 8.05 11.00
N ALA A 50 -1.03 7.20 11.40
CA ALA A 50 -2.46 7.45 11.30
C ALA A 50 -2.89 8.67 12.11
N LEU A 51 -2.44 8.80 13.36
CA LEU A 51 -2.77 9.94 14.22
C LEU A 51 -2.20 11.27 13.68
N VAL A 52 -0.94 11.25 13.25
CA VAL A 52 -0.29 12.43 12.65
C VAL A 52 -0.99 12.84 11.36
N ALA A 53 -1.32 11.85 10.51
CA ALA A 53 -1.99 12.10 9.25
C ALA A 53 -3.43 12.62 9.45
N ALA A 54 -4.18 12.11 10.44
CA ALA A 54 -5.50 12.59 10.79
C ALA A 54 -5.47 14.06 11.25
N GLY A 55 -4.57 14.40 12.17
CA GLY A 55 -4.41 15.77 12.66
C GLY A 55 -3.99 16.73 11.55
N ALA A 56 -3.00 16.34 10.73
CA ALA A 56 -2.54 17.15 9.60
C ALA A 56 -3.65 17.32 8.56
N TYR A 57 -4.39 16.26 8.22
CA TYR A 57 -5.48 16.31 7.25
C TYR A 57 -6.60 17.27 7.70
N GLY A 58 -7.07 17.14 8.94
CA GLY A 58 -8.11 18.02 9.47
C GLY A 58 -7.67 19.48 9.57
N ALA A 59 -6.44 19.74 10.02
CA ALA A 59 -5.89 21.09 10.09
C ALA A 59 -5.71 21.73 8.72
N ILE A 60 -5.24 20.97 7.72
CA ILE A 60 -5.09 21.46 6.34
C ILE A 60 -6.45 21.80 5.75
N MET A 61 -7.46 20.95 5.94
CA MET A 61 -8.82 21.22 5.46
C MET A 61 -9.41 22.49 6.09
N ASN A 62 -9.16 22.71 7.38
CA ASN A 62 -9.61 23.95 8.06
C ASN A 62 -8.94 25.18 7.46
N ALA A 63 -7.63 25.12 7.23
CA ALA A 63 -6.87 26.25 6.71
C ALA A 63 -7.25 26.67 5.28
N ILE A 64 -7.87 25.79 4.49
CA ILE A 64 -8.23 26.05 3.09
C ILE A 64 -9.74 26.02 2.83
N ASP A 65 -10.55 25.87 3.88
CA ASP A 65 -12.02 25.73 3.84
C ASP A 65 -12.53 24.73 2.79
N ARG A 66 -11.71 23.74 2.46
CA ARG A 66 -11.98 22.85 1.33
C ARG A 66 -11.46 21.45 1.58
N GLN A 67 -12.31 20.49 1.23
CA GLN A 67 -11.96 19.09 1.33
C GLN A 67 -11.05 18.68 0.17
N VAL A 68 -9.89 18.14 0.50
CA VAL A 68 -8.92 17.65 -0.48
C VAL A 68 -9.03 16.14 -0.54
N GLY A 69 -9.84 15.63 -1.49
CA GLY A 69 -10.02 14.20 -1.68
C GLY A 69 -8.73 13.41 -1.94
N TYR A 70 -7.76 14.03 -2.61
CA TYR A 70 -6.43 13.43 -2.81
C TYR A 70 -5.64 13.21 -1.51
N ALA A 71 -5.99 13.90 -0.42
CA ALA A 71 -5.32 13.71 0.86
C ALA A 71 -5.55 12.31 1.41
N ALA A 72 -6.71 11.67 1.15
CA ALA A 72 -6.98 10.30 1.57
C ALA A 72 -5.99 9.29 0.97
N VAL A 73 -5.55 9.52 -0.28
CA VAL A 73 -4.48 8.73 -0.92
C VAL A 73 -3.17 8.92 -0.16
N GLY A 74 -2.83 10.17 0.21
CA GLY A 74 -1.65 10.49 0.99
C GLY A 74 -1.67 9.83 2.38
N VAL A 75 -2.79 9.93 3.10
CA VAL A 75 -3.00 9.29 4.41
C VAL A 75 -2.82 7.78 4.29
N GLY A 76 -3.49 7.14 3.34
CA GLY A 76 -3.38 5.71 3.11
C GLY A 76 -1.96 5.28 2.76
N LEU A 77 -1.28 6.02 1.89
CA LEU A 77 0.11 5.76 1.55
C LEU A 77 1.01 5.87 2.78
N LEU A 78 0.90 6.94 3.57
CA LEU A 78 1.72 7.14 4.77
C LEU A 78 1.54 6.00 5.79
N VAL A 79 0.28 5.63 6.08
CA VAL A 79 -0.05 4.56 7.03
C VAL A 79 0.44 3.21 6.52
N GLY A 80 0.19 2.89 5.25
CA GLY A 80 0.62 1.64 4.63
C GLY A 80 2.14 1.51 4.55
N LEU A 81 2.85 2.59 4.18
CA LEU A 81 4.31 2.63 4.16
C LEU A 81 4.91 2.43 5.55
N ALA A 82 4.35 3.09 6.58
CA ALA A 82 4.81 2.92 7.96
C ALA A 82 4.63 1.46 8.44
N ALA A 83 3.46 0.87 8.17
CA ALA A 83 3.16 -0.51 8.53
C ALA A 83 4.10 -1.50 7.82
N GLY A 84 4.22 -1.41 6.49
CA GLY A 84 4.99 -2.35 5.68
C GLY A 84 6.49 -2.24 5.91
N LYS A 85 7.02 -1.01 6.05
CA LYS A 85 8.46 -0.77 6.22
C LYS A 85 9.00 -1.29 7.55
N VAL A 86 8.22 -1.17 8.63
CA VAL A 86 8.64 -1.56 9.98
C VAL A 86 8.19 -2.98 10.32
N GLY A 87 7.02 -3.39 9.84
CA GLY A 87 6.42 -4.67 10.18
C GLY A 87 6.87 -5.85 9.30
N GLY A 88 7.44 -5.60 8.12
CA GLY A 88 7.96 -6.63 7.23
C GLY A 88 6.88 -7.50 6.57
N ARG A 89 7.25 -8.72 6.14
CA ARG A 89 6.37 -9.60 5.35
C ARG A 89 5.36 -10.35 6.23
N ASN A 90 4.29 -9.65 6.64
CA ASN A 90 3.17 -10.25 7.36
C ASN A 90 1.81 -9.92 6.70
N PRO A 91 0.95 -10.91 6.40
CA PRO A 91 -0.35 -10.69 5.76
C PRO A 91 -1.36 -9.89 6.60
N VAL A 92 -1.16 -9.78 7.91
CA VAL A 92 -2.00 -9.00 8.83
C VAL A 92 -1.77 -7.49 8.65
N LEU A 93 -0.54 -7.06 8.34
CA LEU A 93 -0.18 -5.64 8.27
C LEU A 93 -0.95 -4.86 7.20
N PRO A 94 -1.13 -5.38 5.96
CA PRO A 94 -1.99 -4.74 4.98
C PRO A 94 -3.43 -4.56 5.47
N VAL A 95 -4.01 -5.57 6.13
CA VAL A 95 -5.39 -5.49 6.63
C VAL A 95 -5.51 -4.44 7.75
N VAL A 96 -4.57 -4.45 8.70
CA VAL A 96 -4.52 -3.44 9.78
C VAL A 96 -4.32 -2.04 9.21
N SER A 97 -3.50 -1.89 8.17
CA SER A 97 -3.28 -0.58 7.52
C SER A 97 -4.54 -0.04 6.85
N VAL A 98 -5.42 -0.89 6.30
CA VAL A 98 -6.73 -0.47 5.75
C VAL A 98 -7.56 0.15 6.88
N VAL A 99 -7.71 -0.58 7.98
CA VAL A 99 -8.54 -0.14 9.11
C VAL A 99 -8.01 1.17 9.70
N LEU A 100 -6.69 1.26 9.91
CA LEU A 100 -6.04 2.46 10.43
C LEU A 100 -6.14 3.64 9.46
N SER A 101 -6.02 3.41 8.15
CA SER A 101 -6.15 4.45 7.13
C SER A 101 -7.57 5.01 7.08
N VAL A 102 -8.58 4.14 7.03
CA VAL A 102 -10.00 4.54 7.07
C VAL A 102 -10.29 5.32 8.34
N ALA A 103 -9.84 4.82 9.49
CA ALA A 103 -9.99 5.52 10.76
C ALA A 103 -9.28 6.88 10.76
N ALA A 104 -8.06 6.99 10.22
CA ALA A 104 -7.33 8.25 10.15
C ALA A 104 -8.02 9.30 9.28
N VAL A 105 -8.51 8.91 8.10
CA VAL A 105 -9.23 9.82 7.21
C VAL A 105 -10.52 10.29 7.87
N TYR A 106 -11.30 9.38 8.44
CA TYR A 106 -12.53 9.70 9.16
C TYR A 106 -12.27 10.63 10.36
N LEU A 107 -11.26 10.32 11.19
CA LEU A 107 -10.88 11.18 12.32
C LEU A 107 -10.41 12.57 11.86
N GLY A 108 -9.70 12.66 10.73
CA GLY A 108 -9.33 13.96 10.17
C GLY A 108 -10.53 14.79 9.69
N GLN A 109 -11.58 14.14 9.16
CA GLN A 109 -12.83 14.81 8.83
C GLN A 109 -13.56 15.30 10.09
N LEU A 110 -13.66 14.47 11.14
CA LEU A 110 -14.23 14.90 12.42
C LEU A 110 -13.43 16.06 13.04
N PHE A 111 -12.10 16.01 12.96
CA PHE A 111 -11.24 17.08 13.46
C PHE A 111 -11.43 18.38 12.68
N PHE A 112 -11.60 18.31 11.36
CA PHE A 112 -11.97 19.46 10.54
C PHE A 112 -13.31 20.07 10.97
N ILE A 113 -14.36 19.25 11.15
CA ILE A 113 -15.66 19.74 11.63
C ILE A 113 -15.50 20.41 13.00
N ALA A 114 -14.72 19.83 13.90
CA ALA A 114 -14.47 20.39 15.21
C ALA A 114 -13.75 21.76 15.16
N LEU A 115 -12.73 21.88 14.29
CA LEU A 115 -12.02 23.14 14.07
C LEU A 115 -12.94 24.19 13.44
N ALA A 116 -13.72 23.81 12.43
CA ALA A 116 -14.67 24.70 11.78
C ALA A 116 -15.75 25.20 12.77
N LEU A 117 -16.27 24.33 13.64
CA LEU A 117 -17.20 24.73 14.70
C LEU A 117 -16.55 25.66 15.73
N SER A 118 -15.30 25.37 16.12
CA SER A 118 -14.53 26.20 17.05
C SER A 118 -14.32 27.61 16.49
N ASP A 119 -13.99 27.72 15.19
CA ASP A 119 -13.77 28.99 14.50
C ASP A 119 -15.07 29.78 14.34
N VAL A 120 -16.17 29.12 13.94
CA VAL A 120 -17.48 29.77 13.71
C VAL A 120 -18.14 30.20 15.02
N ALA A 121 -18.07 29.37 16.07
CA ALA A 121 -18.67 29.67 17.37
C ALA A 121 -17.75 30.51 18.28
N HIS A 122 -16.49 30.74 17.88
CA HIS A 122 -15.47 31.43 18.66
C HIS A 122 -15.26 30.85 20.07
N ILE A 123 -15.39 29.52 20.21
CA ILE A 123 -15.17 28.78 21.45
C ILE A 123 -13.91 27.92 21.35
N ALA A 124 -13.39 27.44 22.48
CA ALA A 124 -12.23 26.58 22.45
C ALA A 124 -12.57 25.22 21.82
N LEU A 125 -11.63 24.65 21.07
CA LEU A 125 -11.78 23.30 20.49
C LEU A 125 -12.07 22.23 21.55
N ALA A 126 -11.55 22.41 22.76
CA ALA A 126 -11.84 21.52 23.89
C ALA A 126 -13.33 21.54 24.27
N ASP A 127 -13.99 22.69 24.18
CA ASP A 127 -15.43 22.83 24.45
C ASP A 127 -16.24 22.12 23.36
N VAL A 128 -15.86 22.27 22.09
CA VAL A 128 -16.49 21.56 20.96
C VAL A 128 -16.35 20.03 21.08
N LEU A 129 -15.21 19.56 21.57
CA LEU A 129 -14.97 18.14 21.77
C LEU A 129 -15.64 17.57 23.03
N SER A 130 -16.06 18.42 23.98
CA SER A 130 -16.64 17.98 25.25
C SER A 130 -18.17 18.13 25.31
N ASP A 131 -18.72 19.25 24.83
CA ASP A 131 -20.17 19.53 24.90
C ASP A 131 -20.97 18.74 23.84
N PRO A 132 -20.77 18.95 22.53
CA PRO A 132 -21.30 18.05 21.49
C PRO A 132 -20.73 16.63 21.58
N GLY A 133 -19.48 16.51 22.01
CA GLY A 133 -18.73 15.26 22.00
C GLY A 133 -18.51 14.68 20.61
N ILE A 134 -17.86 13.53 20.56
CA ILE A 134 -17.67 12.75 19.32
C ILE A 134 -19.02 12.35 18.69
N GLY A 135 -20.07 12.19 19.51
CA GLY A 135 -21.42 11.88 19.04
C GLY A 135 -22.00 12.97 18.15
N GLY A 136 -22.02 14.21 18.62
CA GLY A 136 -22.53 15.35 17.84
C GLY A 136 -21.71 15.60 16.57
N LEU A 137 -20.37 15.49 16.67
CA LEU A 137 -19.47 15.58 15.52
C LEU A 137 -19.76 14.51 14.46
N ASN A 138 -20.04 13.28 14.89
CA ASN A 138 -20.40 12.18 14.00
C ASN A 138 -21.76 12.40 13.32
N ASP A 139 -22.73 12.99 14.02
CA ASP A 139 -24.03 13.26 13.42
C ASP A 139 -23.94 14.36 12.36
N ILE A 140 -23.17 15.43 12.63
CA ILE A 140 -22.84 16.45 11.63
C ILE A 140 -22.11 15.83 10.45
N TRP A 141 -21.13 14.95 10.71
CA TRP A 141 -20.40 14.26 9.64
C TRP A 141 -21.33 13.42 8.77
N LYS A 142 -22.27 12.66 9.35
CA LYS A 142 -23.22 11.86 8.56
C LYS A 142 -24.10 12.75 7.68
N GLU A 143 -24.57 13.87 8.22
CA GLU A 143 -25.44 14.80 7.49
C GLU A 143 -24.70 15.53 6.39
N ALA A 144 -23.43 15.89 6.62
CA ALA A 144 -22.56 16.52 5.63
C ALA A 144 -21.91 15.54 4.66
N SER A 145 -21.86 14.25 4.98
CA SER A 145 -21.13 13.25 4.19
C SER A 145 -21.79 13.01 2.85
N GLU A 146 -21.00 13.18 1.79
CA GLU A 146 -21.41 12.84 0.43
C GLU A 146 -20.90 11.45 0.05
N VAL A 147 -21.47 10.86 -1.01
CA VAL A 147 -20.99 9.57 -1.58
C VAL A 147 -19.47 9.62 -1.85
N MET A 148 -18.94 10.79 -2.21
CA MET A 148 -17.53 11.00 -2.47
C MET A 148 -16.65 10.77 -1.23
N ASP A 149 -17.12 11.11 -0.02
CA ASP A 149 -16.39 10.87 1.22
C ASP A 149 -16.16 9.38 1.47
N TYR A 150 -17.20 8.58 1.26
CA TYR A 150 -17.12 7.13 1.35
C TYR A 150 -16.17 6.55 0.30
N LEU A 151 -16.13 7.13 -0.91
CA LEU A 151 -15.15 6.75 -1.92
C LEU A 151 -13.73 7.08 -1.47
N PHE A 152 -13.47 8.26 -0.90
CA PHE A 152 -12.14 8.61 -0.39
C PHE A 152 -11.70 7.72 0.77
N LEU A 153 -12.61 7.34 1.67
CA LEU A 153 -12.35 6.33 2.71
C LEU A 153 -11.93 4.99 2.08
N ALA A 154 -12.67 4.52 1.08
CA ALA A 154 -12.36 3.27 0.39
C ALA A 154 -11.01 3.33 -0.36
N ILE A 155 -10.74 4.43 -1.07
CA ILE A 155 -9.48 4.65 -1.78
C ILE A 155 -8.31 4.73 -0.79
N GLY A 156 -8.45 5.46 0.31
CA GLY A 156 -7.44 5.54 1.35
C GLY A 156 -7.11 4.16 1.94
N GLY A 157 -8.13 3.33 2.17
CA GLY A 157 -7.97 1.93 2.57
C GLY A 157 -7.23 1.10 1.52
N PHE A 158 -7.68 1.15 0.27
CA PHE A 158 -7.08 0.42 -0.85
C PHE A 158 -5.60 0.78 -1.06
N VAL A 159 -5.28 2.08 -1.02
CA VAL A 159 -3.91 2.58 -1.15
C VAL A 159 -3.05 2.12 0.03
N ALA A 160 -3.57 2.15 1.26
CA ALA A 160 -2.86 1.65 2.43
C ALA A 160 -2.51 0.16 2.31
N PHE A 161 -3.48 -0.66 1.90
CA PHE A 161 -3.25 -2.08 1.65
C PHE A 161 -2.14 -2.31 0.62
N GLY A 162 -2.24 -1.64 -0.53
CA GLY A 162 -1.27 -1.76 -1.62
C GLY A 162 0.13 -1.32 -1.19
N ALA A 163 0.24 -0.21 -0.47
CA ALA A 163 1.50 0.31 0.04
C ALA A 163 2.13 -0.63 1.09
N ALA A 164 1.35 -1.10 2.06
CA ALA A 164 1.82 -2.04 3.08
C ALA A 164 2.28 -3.36 2.47
N LYS A 165 1.51 -3.91 1.53
CA LYS A 165 1.87 -5.15 0.84
C LYS A 165 3.15 -4.99 0.01
N LYS A 166 3.22 -3.95 -0.83
CA LYS A 166 4.34 -3.74 -1.75
C LYS A 166 5.67 -3.48 -1.03
N VAL A 167 5.62 -2.83 0.12
CA VAL A 167 6.85 -2.55 0.91
C VAL A 167 7.21 -3.71 1.84
N GLY A 168 6.22 -4.46 2.31
CA GLY A 168 6.43 -5.65 3.12
C GLY A 168 6.92 -6.88 2.34
N ASP A 169 6.64 -6.95 1.02
CA ASP A 169 7.10 -8.03 0.13
C ASP A 169 8.62 -8.02 -0.14
#